data_AF-A0A1V5M9U7-F1
#
_entry.id   AF-A0A1V5M9U7-F1
#
_cell.length_a   1.000
_cell.length_b   1.000
_cell.length_c   1.000
_cell.angle_alpha   90.00
_cell.angle_beta   90.00
_cell.angle_gamma   90.00
#
_symmetry.space_group_name_H-M   'P 1'
#
loop_
_entity.id
_entity.type
_entity.pdbx_description
1 polymer ?
#
loop_
_entity_poly.entity_id
_entity_poly.type
_entity_poly.pdbx_seq_one_letter_code
_entity_poly.pdbx_strand_id
1 'polypeptide(L)'
;MRFALKTSCVAFCDVDDSLITNSRTAPCSQSEPCAVDDKGKVCGYITPRQKALNKLLSQGAVIVPTTARSSKGLAAVQFAFPLSYSIVSFGGLILCPDGEPEPRFYAMIKEGADRYKSVLEDLLALVQRQAESRGICLRSRVVVDCELPLYLSVKHNDKSKPGYKEELALIRDLVADFVSAQAPDFAIHLNGNFLAVLPPFLRKEYAVRWFIENITPGVMSIGFGDSVTDLDFAGECDYVLMPSVSQAFAHLTAA
;
A
#
# COMPACT_ATOMS: atom_id res chain seq x y z
N MET A 1 3.21 -29.54 1.87
CA MET A 1 1.79 -29.92 2.04
C MET A 1 0.97 -28.69 1.66
N ARG A 2 0.27 -28.70 0.52
CA ARG A 2 -0.44 -27.50 0.01
C ARG A 2 -1.70 -27.27 0.84
N PHE A 3 -1.77 -26.17 1.60
CA PHE A 3 -3.05 -25.67 2.09
C PHE A 3 -3.81 -25.11 0.89
N ALA A 4 -4.56 -25.96 0.20
CA ALA A 4 -5.50 -25.50 -0.81
C ALA A 4 -6.60 -24.71 -0.09
N LEU A 5 -6.74 -23.43 -0.42
CA LEU A 5 -7.87 -22.63 0.04
C LEU A 5 -9.15 -23.37 -0.40
N LYS A 6 -10.01 -23.74 0.56
CA LYS A 6 -11.26 -24.47 0.31
C LYS A 6 -12.35 -23.62 -0.37
N THR A 7 -11.98 -22.44 -0.86
CA THR A 7 -12.89 -21.38 -1.29
C THR A 7 -12.72 -21.17 -2.79
N SER A 8 -13.83 -21.04 -3.52
CA SER A 8 -13.85 -20.85 -4.97
C SER A 8 -13.51 -19.43 -5.42
N CYS A 9 -13.29 -18.50 -4.49
CA CYS A 9 -13.01 -17.09 -4.77
C CYS A 9 -11.96 -16.50 -3.82
N VAL A 10 -11.07 -15.66 -4.35
CA VAL A 10 -10.13 -14.82 -3.63
C VAL A 10 -10.40 -13.34 -3.94
N ALA A 11 -10.40 -12.48 -2.92
CA ALA A 11 -10.61 -11.05 -3.08
C ALA A 11 -9.39 -10.28 -2.61
N PHE A 12 -8.63 -9.70 -3.54
CA PHE A 12 -7.51 -8.80 -3.26
C PHE A 12 -8.05 -7.41 -2.99
N CYS A 13 -7.95 -6.94 -1.75
CA CYS A 13 -8.63 -5.72 -1.32
C CYS A 13 -7.64 -4.70 -0.79
N ASP A 14 -7.60 -3.49 -1.34
CA ASP A 14 -6.96 -2.38 -0.65
C ASP A 14 -7.60 -2.15 0.72
N VAL A 15 -6.82 -1.61 1.65
CA VAL A 15 -7.22 -1.41 3.03
C VAL A 15 -7.79 -0.01 3.25
N ASP A 16 -7.03 1.03 2.94
CA ASP A 16 -7.32 2.40 3.34
C ASP A 16 -8.21 3.09 2.30
N ASP A 17 -9.41 3.49 2.69
CA ASP A 17 -10.49 4.03 1.85
C ASP A 17 -11.25 2.98 1.01
N SER A 18 -10.87 1.72 1.15
CA SER A 18 -11.56 0.53 0.63
C SER A 18 -12.20 -0.29 1.76
N LEU A 19 -11.48 -1.26 2.37
CA LEU A 19 -12.00 -2.09 3.47
C LEU A 19 -12.30 -1.29 4.76
N ILE A 20 -11.55 -0.21 4.99
CA ILE A 20 -11.72 0.75 6.08
C ILE A 20 -11.57 2.16 5.53
N THR A 21 -11.90 3.19 6.30
CA THR A 21 -11.72 4.60 5.96
C THR A 21 -10.56 5.16 6.76
N ASN A 22 -9.61 5.81 6.09
CA ASN A 22 -8.48 6.42 6.80
C ASN A 22 -8.92 7.70 7.55
N SER A 23 -8.13 8.14 8.53
CA SER A 23 -8.50 9.30 9.37
C SER A 23 -8.44 10.67 8.66
N ARG A 24 -7.96 10.75 7.41
CA ARG A 24 -7.93 12.00 6.63
C ARG A 24 -9.31 12.29 6.04
N THR A 25 -10.03 11.25 5.67
CA THR A 25 -11.45 11.30 5.28
C THR A 25 -12.29 11.35 6.54
N ALA A 26 -13.18 12.34 6.65
CA ALA A 26 -14.05 12.49 7.81
C ALA A 26 -14.96 11.25 7.94
N PRO A 27 -14.85 10.47 9.03
CA PRO A 27 -15.71 9.30 9.21
C PRO A 27 -17.19 9.74 9.25
N CYS A 28 -18.09 8.91 8.72
CA CYS A 28 -19.52 9.18 8.85
C CYS A 28 -19.99 8.95 10.30
N SER A 29 -21.21 9.40 10.61
CA SER A 29 -21.89 9.01 11.85
C SER A 29 -21.86 7.48 12.00
N GLN A 30 -21.64 7.00 13.23
CA GLN A 30 -21.54 5.57 13.57
C GLN A 30 -20.28 4.82 13.07
N SER A 31 -19.26 5.52 12.58
CA SER A 31 -17.98 4.85 12.27
C SER A 31 -17.27 4.40 13.55
N GLU A 32 -16.76 3.17 13.56
CA GLU A 32 -16.05 2.58 14.70
C GLU A 32 -14.53 2.67 14.47
N PRO A 33 -13.71 3.02 15.46
CA PRO A 33 -12.25 2.98 15.31
C PRO A 33 -11.79 1.53 15.09
N CYS A 34 -10.93 1.30 14.10
CA CYS A 34 -10.42 -0.04 13.76
C CYS A 34 -8.92 -0.10 13.49
N ALA A 35 -8.20 1.04 13.48
CA ALA A 35 -6.75 1.03 13.35
C ALA A 35 -6.13 2.12 14.21
N VAL A 36 -4.96 1.83 14.79
CA VAL A 36 -4.16 2.76 15.59
C VAL A 36 -2.75 2.90 15.01
N ASP A 37 -2.15 4.08 15.15
CA ASP A 37 -0.74 4.30 14.81
C ASP A 37 0.21 3.86 15.94
N ASP A 38 1.51 4.05 15.72
CA ASP A 38 2.57 3.72 16.69
C ASP A 38 2.52 4.55 17.98
N LYS A 39 1.70 5.60 18.02
CA LYS A 39 1.46 6.44 19.21
C LYS A 39 0.11 6.14 19.86
N GLY A 40 -0.58 5.09 19.41
CA GLY A 40 -1.91 4.71 19.92
C GLY A 40 -3.03 5.64 19.46
N LYS A 41 -2.78 6.55 18.51
CA LYS A 41 -3.82 7.42 17.97
C LYS A 41 -4.60 6.67 16.90
N VAL A 42 -5.93 6.78 16.95
CA VAL A 42 -6.80 6.21 15.91
C VAL A 42 -6.42 6.79 14.54
N CYS A 43 -6.10 5.90 13.62
CA CYS A 43 -5.69 6.23 12.26
C CYS A 43 -6.62 5.66 11.17
N GLY A 44 -7.57 4.80 11.54
CA GLY A 44 -8.57 4.25 10.64
C GLY A 44 -9.88 3.92 11.35
N TYR A 45 -10.97 4.03 10.60
CA TYR A 45 -12.33 3.81 11.03
C TYR A 45 -13.04 2.86 10.08
N ILE A 46 -14.00 2.08 10.56
CA ILE A 46 -14.87 1.26 9.73
C ILE A 46 -16.29 1.84 9.77
N THR A 47 -16.83 2.14 8.59
CA THR A 47 -18.21 2.62 8.47
C THR A 47 -19.21 1.45 8.50
N PRO A 48 -20.50 1.66 8.83
CA PRO A 48 -21.51 0.61 8.75
C PRO A 48 -21.61 -0.06 7.36
N ARG A 49 -21.41 0.72 6.28
CA ARG A 49 -21.44 0.22 4.90
C ARG A 49 -20.24 -0.67 4.58
N GLN A 50 -19.03 -0.27 5.00
CA GLN A 50 -17.83 -1.11 4.87
C GLN A 50 -17.96 -2.38 5.70
N LYS A 51 -18.51 -2.30 6.93
CA LYS A 51 -18.77 -3.47 7.77
C LYS A 51 -19.70 -4.47 7.06
N ALA A 52 -20.74 -3.98 6.41
CA ALA A 52 -21.65 -4.82 5.61
C ALA A 52 -20.95 -5.44 4.39
N LEU A 53 -20.18 -4.66 3.62
CA LEU A 53 -19.45 -5.15 2.45
C LEU A 53 -18.38 -6.19 2.84
N ASN A 54 -17.58 -5.91 3.88
CA ASN A 54 -16.56 -6.83 4.39
C ASN A 54 -17.17 -8.15 4.85
N LYS A 55 -18.35 -8.10 5.49
CA LYS A 55 -19.12 -9.30 5.86
C LYS A 55 -19.59 -10.07 4.62
N LEU A 56 -20.12 -9.38 3.62
CA LEU A 56 -20.56 -10.02 2.37
C LEU A 56 -19.39 -10.73 1.65
N LEU A 57 -18.25 -10.03 1.49
CA LEU A 57 -17.06 -10.59 0.85
C LEU A 57 -16.51 -11.79 1.63
N SER A 58 -16.36 -11.68 2.94
CA SER A 58 -15.79 -12.76 3.77
C SER A 58 -16.67 -14.02 3.86
N GLN A 59 -17.95 -13.95 3.48
CA GLN A 59 -18.82 -15.12 3.37
C GLN A 59 -18.59 -15.92 2.08
N GLY A 60 -18.13 -15.28 1.00
CA GLY A 60 -18.01 -15.90 -0.33
C GLY A 60 -16.57 -15.99 -0.87
N ALA A 61 -15.63 -15.26 -0.26
CA ALA A 61 -14.26 -15.15 -0.73
C ALA A 61 -13.26 -15.13 0.43
N VAL A 62 -12.03 -15.54 0.13
CA VAL A 62 -10.88 -15.30 1.00
C VAL A 62 -10.38 -13.88 0.73
N ILE A 63 -10.54 -13.00 1.71
CA ILE A 63 -10.04 -11.62 1.60
C ILE A 63 -8.52 -11.62 1.84
N VAL A 64 -7.79 -11.09 0.87
CA VAL A 64 -6.34 -10.86 0.92
C VAL A 64 -6.11 -9.33 0.91
N PRO A 65 -5.87 -8.70 2.07
CA PRO A 65 -5.53 -7.29 2.11
C PRO A 65 -4.32 -7.00 1.21
N THR A 66 -4.40 -5.99 0.36
CA THR A 66 -3.39 -5.64 -0.66
C THR A 66 -3.06 -4.16 -0.56
N THR A 67 -2.07 -3.84 0.28
CA THR A 67 -1.94 -2.49 0.87
C THR A 67 -0.52 -1.92 0.79
N ALA A 68 -0.46 -0.59 0.83
CA ALA A 68 0.77 0.18 1.03
C ALA A 68 1.30 0.09 2.48
N ARG A 69 0.48 -0.35 3.45
CA ARG A 69 0.91 -0.53 4.85
C ARG A 69 1.98 -1.61 4.93
N SER A 70 2.94 -1.45 5.83
CA SER A 70 3.86 -2.53 6.19
C SER A 70 3.17 -3.65 6.97
N SER A 71 3.83 -4.79 7.15
CA SER A 71 3.37 -5.90 8.00
C SER A 71 2.89 -5.42 9.37
N LYS A 72 3.72 -4.63 10.07
CA LYS A 72 3.38 -3.98 11.35
C LYS A 72 2.20 -3.02 11.23
N GLY A 73 2.12 -2.26 10.14
CA GLY A 73 1.04 -1.29 9.90
C GLY A 73 -0.32 -1.95 9.63
N LEU A 74 -0.31 -3.14 9.01
CA LEU A 74 -1.51 -3.96 8.80
C LEU A 74 -1.92 -4.68 10.08
N ALA A 75 -0.97 -5.20 10.87
CA ALA A 75 -1.23 -5.86 12.14
C ALA A 75 -1.94 -4.94 13.17
N ALA A 76 -1.82 -3.62 13.01
CA ALA A 76 -2.52 -2.63 13.82
C ALA A 76 -3.98 -2.39 13.39
N VAL A 77 -4.47 -3.05 12.33
CA VAL A 77 -5.84 -2.96 11.83
C VAL A 77 -6.67 -4.14 12.37
N GLN A 78 -7.81 -3.83 12.95
CA GLN A 78 -8.78 -4.77 13.48
C GLN A 78 -9.85 -5.05 12.42
N PHE A 79 -9.75 -6.21 11.78
CA PHE A 79 -10.77 -6.69 10.85
C PHE A 79 -11.81 -7.54 11.58
N ALA A 80 -13.07 -7.46 11.13
CA ALA A 80 -14.16 -8.30 11.63
C ALA A 80 -14.26 -9.67 10.90
N PHE A 81 -13.18 -10.06 10.22
CA PHE A 81 -13.04 -11.31 9.48
C PHE A 81 -11.62 -11.86 9.69
N PRO A 82 -11.42 -13.18 9.61
CA PRO A 82 -10.10 -13.77 9.76
C PRO A 82 -9.21 -13.40 8.58
N LEU A 83 -7.96 -13.03 8.88
CA LEU A 83 -6.91 -12.91 7.85
C LEU A 83 -6.32 -14.28 7.58
N SER A 84 -6.01 -14.55 6.31
CA SER A 84 -5.30 -15.75 5.89
C SER A 84 -4.00 -15.38 5.19
N TYR A 85 -4.07 -14.68 4.06
CA TYR A 85 -2.89 -14.09 3.44
C TYR A 85 -3.03 -12.58 3.42
N SER A 86 -1.91 -11.87 3.30
CA SER A 86 -1.92 -10.44 2.99
C SER A 86 -0.74 -10.05 2.12
N ILE A 87 -0.94 -9.02 1.30
CA ILE A 87 0.06 -8.38 0.48
C ILE A 87 0.31 -7.01 1.07
N VAL A 88 1.52 -6.77 1.56
CA VAL A 88 1.90 -5.56 2.29
C VAL A 88 3.04 -4.82 1.61
N SER A 89 3.32 -3.62 2.09
CA SER A 89 4.41 -2.76 1.63
C SER A 89 4.42 -2.58 0.11
N PHE A 90 3.28 -2.21 -0.47
CA PHE A 90 3.12 -2.01 -1.93
C PHE A 90 3.40 -3.27 -2.77
N GLY A 91 3.20 -4.46 -2.22
CA GLY A 91 3.53 -5.71 -2.91
C GLY A 91 4.92 -6.24 -2.63
N GLY A 92 5.64 -5.68 -1.65
CA GLY A 92 6.97 -6.15 -1.27
C GLY A 92 6.96 -7.47 -0.48
N LEU A 93 5.84 -7.84 0.11
CA LEU A 93 5.73 -9.08 0.86
C LEU A 93 4.34 -9.69 0.67
N ILE A 94 4.31 -11.02 0.55
CA ILE A 94 3.11 -11.83 0.72
C ILE A 94 3.28 -12.51 2.08
N LEU A 95 2.43 -12.21 3.05
CA LEU A 95 2.42 -12.87 4.35
C LEU A 95 1.50 -14.07 4.32
N CYS A 96 1.98 -15.20 4.83
CA CYS A 96 1.26 -16.44 5.04
C CYS A 96 0.34 -16.36 6.27
N PRO A 97 -0.54 -17.35 6.50
CA PRO A 97 -1.45 -17.37 7.65
C PRO A 97 -0.78 -17.39 9.03
N ASP A 98 0.48 -17.82 9.10
CA ASP A 98 1.32 -17.75 10.29
C ASP A 98 1.95 -16.36 10.50
N GLY A 99 1.78 -15.44 9.55
CA GLY A 99 2.36 -14.10 9.56
C GLY A 99 3.76 -14.01 8.96
N GLU A 100 4.36 -15.13 8.55
CA GLU A 100 5.70 -15.15 7.94
C GLU A 100 5.63 -14.84 6.44
N PRO A 101 6.68 -14.25 5.85
CA PRO A 101 6.74 -14.05 4.40
C PRO A 101 6.73 -15.37 3.62
N GLU A 102 5.99 -15.41 2.50
CA GLU A 102 6.06 -16.52 1.56
C GLU A 102 7.48 -16.61 0.99
N PRO A 103 8.20 -17.73 1.18
CA PRO A 103 9.64 -17.77 0.99
C PRO A 103 10.10 -17.65 -0.48
N ARG A 104 9.31 -18.15 -1.44
CA ARG A 104 9.61 -18.07 -2.87
C ARG A 104 9.44 -16.64 -3.37
N PHE A 105 8.36 -15.97 -2.98
CA PHE A 105 8.13 -14.56 -3.32
C PHE A 105 9.15 -13.65 -2.61
N TYR A 106 9.42 -13.90 -1.33
CA TYR A 106 10.42 -13.17 -0.55
C TYR A 106 11.80 -13.19 -1.22
N ALA A 107 12.25 -14.36 -1.71
CA ALA A 107 13.52 -14.47 -2.42
C ALA A 107 13.58 -13.57 -3.67
N MET A 108 12.49 -13.53 -4.45
CA MET A 108 12.39 -12.64 -5.63
C MET A 108 12.45 -11.15 -5.25
N ILE A 109 11.73 -10.75 -4.21
CA ILE A 109 11.76 -9.35 -3.75
C ILE A 109 13.12 -9.00 -3.15
N LYS A 110 13.77 -9.92 -2.44
CA LYS A 110 15.10 -9.71 -1.87
C LYS A 110 16.12 -9.36 -2.96
N GLU A 111 16.12 -10.06 -4.09
CA GLU A 111 17.02 -9.75 -5.21
C GLU A 111 16.80 -8.32 -5.74
N GLY A 112 15.54 -7.88 -5.84
CA GLY A 112 15.18 -6.50 -6.18
C GLY A 112 15.65 -5.50 -5.13
N ALA A 113 15.38 -5.76 -3.86
CA ALA A 113 15.77 -4.91 -2.73
C ALA A 113 17.29 -4.73 -2.67
N ASP A 114 18.06 -5.81 -2.84
CA ASP A 114 19.53 -5.77 -2.88
C ASP A 114 20.03 -4.93 -4.07
N ARG A 115 19.43 -5.10 -5.26
CA ARG A 115 19.81 -4.38 -6.48
C ARG A 115 19.65 -2.86 -6.36
N TYR A 116 18.59 -2.40 -5.70
CA TYR A 116 18.23 -0.99 -5.63
C TYR A 116 18.56 -0.33 -4.29
N LYS A 117 19.19 -1.06 -3.36
CA LYS A 117 19.52 -0.55 -2.02
C LYS A 117 20.32 0.74 -2.04
N SER A 118 21.41 0.79 -2.82
CA SER A 118 22.27 2.00 -2.91
C SER A 118 21.51 3.19 -3.48
N VAL A 119 20.64 2.98 -4.47
CA VAL A 119 19.80 4.04 -5.06
C VAL A 119 18.85 4.64 -4.02
N LEU A 120 18.25 3.80 -3.17
CA LEU A 120 17.40 4.27 -2.07
C LEU A 120 18.19 5.04 -1.00
N GLU A 121 19.42 4.62 -0.71
CA GLU A 121 20.33 5.32 0.20
C GLU A 121 20.74 6.70 -0.35
N ASP A 122 21.07 6.77 -1.64
CA ASP A 122 21.41 8.02 -2.33
C ASP A 122 20.21 8.98 -2.39
N LEU A 123 19.01 8.48 -2.69
CA LEU A 123 17.78 9.25 -2.64
C LEU A 123 17.48 9.78 -1.24
N LEU A 124 17.67 8.96 -0.20
CA LEU A 124 17.50 9.40 1.19
C LEU A 124 18.47 10.53 1.53
N ALA A 125 19.74 10.38 1.17
CA ALA A 125 20.77 11.39 1.40
C ALA A 125 20.49 12.69 0.63
N LEU A 126 20.00 12.60 -0.61
CA LEU A 126 19.54 13.74 -1.40
C LEU A 126 18.42 14.50 -0.69
N VAL A 127 17.36 13.79 -0.28
CA VAL A 127 16.20 14.40 0.39
C VAL A 127 16.61 15.07 1.69
N GLN A 128 17.43 14.40 2.51
CA GLN A 128 17.89 14.95 3.79
C GLN A 128 18.73 16.22 3.59
N ARG A 129 19.69 16.20 2.65
CA ARG A 129 20.51 17.35 2.31
C ARG A 129 19.69 18.55 1.82
N GLN A 130 18.73 18.30 0.93
CA GLN A 130 17.88 19.35 0.37
C GLN A 130 16.91 19.93 1.40
N ALA A 131 16.37 19.09 2.29
CA ALA A 131 15.54 19.55 3.39
C ALA A 131 16.33 20.44 4.35
N GLU A 132 17.53 20.01 4.74
CA GLU A 132 18.42 20.77 5.64
C GLU A 132 18.83 22.11 5.03
N SER A 133 19.33 22.13 3.79
CA SER A 133 19.80 23.36 3.14
C SER A 133 18.71 24.40 2.93
N ARG A 134 17.44 23.97 2.92
CA ARG A 134 16.26 24.82 2.70
C ARG A 134 15.45 25.08 3.98
N GLY A 135 15.84 24.49 5.12
CA GLY A 135 15.09 24.60 6.37
C GLY A 135 13.70 23.95 6.34
N ILE A 136 13.50 22.92 5.49
CA ILE A 136 12.22 22.21 5.38
C ILE A 136 12.17 21.09 6.43
N CYS A 137 11.12 21.07 7.26
CA CYS A 137 10.99 20.13 8.36
C CYS A 137 10.37 18.79 7.90
N LEU A 138 11.20 17.91 7.33
CA LEU A 138 10.80 16.59 6.86
C LEU A 138 11.22 15.47 7.82
N ARG A 139 10.50 14.36 7.76
CA ARG A 139 11.00 13.04 8.13
C ARG A 139 11.11 12.20 6.87
N SER A 140 12.28 11.60 6.66
CA SER A 140 12.55 10.70 5.55
C SER A 140 13.23 9.43 6.07
N ARG A 141 12.88 8.29 5.48
CA ARG A 141 13.52 7.00 5.77
C ARG A 141 13.31 6.01 4.62
N VAL A 142 14.26 5.11 4.44
CA VAL A 142 13.99 3.86 3.73
C VAL A 142 13.10 3.00 4.63
N VAL A 143 11.95 2.60 4.11
CA VAL A 143 11.02 1.69 4.79
C VAL A 143 11.57 0.29 4.65
N VAL A 144 11.86 -0.31 5.79
CA VAL A 144 12.30 -1.70 5.91
C VAL A 144 11.14 -2.52 6.47
N ASP A 145 10.84 -3.64 5.83
CA ASP A 145 9.83 -4.59 6.26
C ASP A 145 10.34 -6.02 6.07
N CYS A 146 10.21 -6.87 7.09
CA CYS A 146 10.83 -8.21 7.13
C CYS A 146 12.29 -8.20 6.62
N GLU A 147 13.09 -7.26 7.13
CA GLU A 147 14.51 -7.05 6.79
C GLU A 147 14.81 -6.56 5.35
N LEU A 148 13.80 -6.38 4.51
CA LEU A 148 13.97 -5.87 3.15
C LEU A 148 13.86 -4.34 3.11
N PRO A 149 14.86 -3.60 2.59
CA PRO A 149 14.72 -2.18 2.30
C PRO A 149 13.90 -1.99 1.01
N LEU A 150 12.65 -1.56 1.15
CA LEU A 150 11.68 -1.61 0.05
C LEU A 150 11.54 -0.29 -0.70
N TYR A 151 11.37 0.84 0.01
CA TYR A 151 11.12 2.12 -0.64
C TYR A 151 11.47 3.33 0.23
N LEU A 152 11.61 4.50 -0.37
CA LEU A 152 11.80 5.76 0.37
C LEU A 152 10.45 6.37 0.75
N SER A 153 10.28 6.72 2.01
CA SER A 153 9.12 7.43 2.55
C SER A 153 9.54 8.80 3.05
N VAL A 154 8.86 9.85 2.59
CA VAL A 154 9.08 11.25 2.99
C VAL A 154 7.75 11.85 3.41
N LYS A 155 7.73 12.50 4.58
CA LYS A 155 6.55 13.21 5.11
C LYS A 155 6.98 14.52 5.75
N HIS A 156 6.16 15.56 5.61
CA HIS A 156 6.36 16.80 6.37
C HIS A 156 5.97 16.58 7.84
N ASN A 157 6.78 17.09 8.78
CA ASN A 157 6.51 16.94 10.20
C ASN A 157 5.42 17.90 10.69
N ASP A 158 5.33 19.10 10.09
CA ASP A 158 4.36 20.12 10.44
C ASP A 158 3.28 20.25 9.36
N LYS A 159 2.15 19.58 9.54
CA LYS A 159 0.99 19.68 8.62
C LYS A 159 0.18 20.98 8.80
N SER A 160 0.47 21.78 9.83
CA SER A 160 -0.21 23.06 10.08
C SER A 160 0.50 24.25 9.43
N LYS A 161 1.78 24.09 9.07
CA LYS A 161 2.55 25.10 8.35
C LYS A 161 1.91 25.42 6.98
N PRO A 162 1.56 26.69 6.69
CA PRO A 162 1.21 27.11 5.34
C PRO A 162 2.39 26.83 4.38
N GLY A 163 2.13 26.23 3.22
CA GLY A 163 3.20 25.89 2.28
C GLY A 163 3.77 24.48 2.41
N TYR A 164 3.35 23.66 3.40
CA TYR A 164 3.98 22.35 3.62
C TYR A 164 3.83 21.39 2.42
N LYS A 165 2.73 21.51 1.66
CA LYS A 165 2.48 20.68 0.47
C LYS A 165 3.37 21.11 -0.68
N GLU A 166 3.57 22.40 -0.82
CA GLU A 166 4.45 23.03 -1.80
C GLU A 166 5.91 22.67 -1.52
N GLU A 167 6.32 22.65 -0.25
CA GLU A 167 7.64 22.16 0.16
C GLU A 167 7.81 20.67 -0.16
N LEU A 168 6.78 19.85 0.07
CA LEU A 168 6.83 18.43 -0.28
C LEU A 168 6.81 18.20 -1.80
N ALA A 169 6.10 19.02 -2.56
CA ALA A 169 6.08 19.01 -4.02
C ALA A 169 7.44 19.40 -4.61
N LEU A 170 8.11 20.40 -4.01
CA LEU A 170 9.48 20.77 -4.39
C LEU A 170 10.46 19.62 -4.17
N ILE A 171 10.33 18.89 -3.06
CA ILE A 171 11.15 17.70 -2.80
C ILE A 171 10.82 16.59 -3.79
N ARG A 172 9.54 16.42 -4.15
CA ARG A 172 9.10 15.49 -5.20
C ARG A 172 9.77 15.81 -6.53
N ASP A 173 9.84 17.08 -6.92
CA ASP A 173 10.46 17.50 -8.19
C ASP A 173 11.97 17.17 -8.21
N LEU A 174 12.69 17.46 -7.12
CA LEU A 174 14.11 17.11 -6.98
C LEU A 174 14.36 15.59 -7.04
N VAL A 175 13.49 14.81 -6.43
CA VAL A 175 13.52 13.34 -6.53
C VAL A 175 13.23 12.90 -7.97
N ALA A 176 12.27 13.52 -8.64
CA ALA A 176 11.93 13.19 -10.03
C ALA A 176 13.10 13.47 -10.99
N ASP A 177 13.84 14.55 -10.79
CA ASP A 177 15.06 14.84 -11.56
C ASP A 177 16.13 13.76 -11.35
N PHE A 178 16.37 13.36 -10.10
CA PHE A 178 17.32 12.29 -9.79
C PHE A 178 16.89 10.95 -10.40
N VAL A 179 15.63 10.57 -10.21
CA VAL A 179 15.04 9.34 -10.73
C VAL A 179 15.15 9.30 -12.26
N SER A 180 14.79 10.38 -12.94
CA SER A 180 14.86 10.45 -14.41
C SER A 180 16.30 10.28 -14.93
N ALA A 181 17.30 10.74 -14.19
CA ALA A 181 18.70 10.65 -14.58
C ALA A 181 19.38 9.32 -14.25
N GLN A 182 19.03 8.69 -13.12
CA GLN A 182 19.80 7.56 -12.56
C GLN A 182 18.98 6.28 -12.38
N ALA A 183 17.65 6.37 -12.29
CA ALA A 183 16.79 5.25 -11.98
C ALA A 183 15.39 5.41 -12.60
N PRO A 184 15.27 5.59 -13.94
CA PRO A 184 14.07 6.09 -14.59
C PRO A 184 12.82 5.21 -14.40
N ASP A 185 13.00 3.95 -14.01
CA ASP A 185 11.91 3.00 -13.78
C ASP A 185 11.31 3.09 -12.36
N PHE A 186 11.79 4.01 -11.51
CA PHE A 186 11.20 4.23 -10.18
C PHE A 186 9.88 4.98 -10.28
N ALA A 187 8.89 4.53 -9.52
CA ALA A 187 7.62 5.22 -9.38
C ALA A 187 7.67 6.23 -8.24
N ILE A 188 7.06 7.40 -8.44
CA ILE A 188 6.96 8.47 -7.44
C ILE A 188 5.49 8.73 -7.14
N HIS A 189 5.09 8.54 -5.89
CA HIS A 189 3.73 8.75 -5.43
C HIS A 189 3.66 9.85 -4.39
N LEU A 190 2.97 10.95 -4.69
CA LEU A 190 2.68 12.02 -3.74
C LEU A 190 1.18 12.06 -3.45
N ASN A 191 0.77 11.65 -2.25
CA ASN A 191 -0.61 11.70 -1.79
C ASN A 191 -0.72 12.40 -0.43
N GLY A 192 -1.15 13.66 -0.44
CA GLY A 192 -1.26 14.50 0.75
C GLY A 192 0.10 14.71 1.42
N ASN A 193 0.26 14.27 2.67
CA ASN A 193 1.52 14.36 3.41
C ASN A 193 2.35 13.07 3.33
N PHE A 194 2.39 12.44 2.17
CA PHE A 194 3.13 11.21 1.96
C PHE A 194 3.69 11.17 0.54
N LEU A 195 5.00 11.30 0.46
CA LEU A 195 5.78 11.06 -0.75
C LEU A 195 6.46 9.69 -0.61
N ALA A 196 6.18 8.79 -1.54
CA ALA A 196 6.82 7.49 -1.65
C ALA A 196 7.58 7.40 -2.97
N VAL A 197 8.77 6.81 -2.93
CA VAL A 197 9.62 6.57 -4.10
C VAL A 197 9.92 5.08 -4.13
N LEU A 198 9.30 4.38 -5.09
CA LEU A 198 9.25 2.92 -5.18
C LEU A 198 10.20 2.44 -6.28
N PRO A 199 11.10 1.48 -5.99
CA PRO A 199 11.82 0.77 -7.04
C PRO A 199 10.87 -0.01 -7.96
N PRO A 200 11.28 -0.33 -9.21
CA PRO A 200 10.40 -0.94 -10.20
C PRO A 200 9.87 -2.32 -9.80
N PHE A 201 10.58 -3.07 -8.95
CA PHE A 201 10.11 -4.39 -8.48
C PHE A 201 8.93 -4.29 -7.50
N LEU A 202 8.69 -3.12 -6.92
CA LEU A 202 7.75 -2.94 -5.81
C LEU A 202 6.40 -2.44 -6.31
N ARG A 203 5.58 -3.37 -6.80
CA ARG A 203 4.23 -3.07 -7.27
C ARG A 203 3.22 -4.11 -6.81
N LYS A 204 2.01 -3.65 -6.46
CA LYS A 204 0.95 -4.50 -5.92
C LYS A 204 0.53 -5.57 -6.94
N GLU A 205 0.44 -5.21 -8.22
CA GLU A 205 0.01 -6.11 -9.29
C GLU A 205 0.99 -7.25 -9.53
N TYR A 206 2.30 -7.06 -9.27
CA TYR A 206 3.27 -8.15 -9.36
C TYR A 206 3.04 -9.18 -8.26
N ALA A 207 2.75 -8.73 -7.04
CA ALA A 207 2.41 -9.63 -5.94
C ALA A 207 1.07 -10.34 -6.18
N VAL A 208 0.05 -9.63 -6.67
CA VAL A 208 -1.26 -10.21 -6.99
C VAL A 208 -1.16 -11.25 -8.10
N ARG A 209 -0.52 -10.92 -9.22
CA ARG A 209 -0.28 -11.85 -10.33
C ARG A 209 0.44 -13.10 -9.85
N TRP A 210 1.54 -12.93 -9.11
CA TRP A 210 2.29 -14.04 -8.56
C TRP A 210 1.43 -14.90 -7.63
N PHE A 211 0.60 -14.28 -6.78
CA PHE A 211 -0.31 -15.00 -5.87
C PHE A 211 -1.33 -15.84 -6.65
N ILE A 212 -1.96 -15.27 -7.67
CA ILE A 212 -2.93 -15.95 -8.53
C ILE A 212 -2.27 -17.17 -9.20
N GLU A 213 -1.08 -17.00 -9.76
CA GLU A 213 -0.36 -18.07 -10.47
C GLU A 213 0.14 -19.18 -9.54
N ASN A 214 0.57 -18.85 -8.31
CA ASN A 214 1.35 -19.75 -7.47
C ASN A 214 0.62 -20.27 -6.22
N ILE A 215 -0.42 -19.57 -5.75
CA ILE A 215 -1.18 -19.94 -4.54
C ILE A 215 -2.61 -20.31 -4.90
N THR A 216 -3.27 -19.56 -5.79
CA THR A 216 -4.68 -19.77 -6.18
C THR A 216 -4.90 -20.00 -7.68
N PRO A 217 -4.13 -20.89 -8.34
CA PRO A 217 -4.30 -21.11 -9.77
C PRO A 217 -5.71 -21.66 -10.07
N GLY A 218 -6.42 -21.00 -10.99
CA GLY A 218 -7.77 -21.39 -11.43
C GLY A 218 -8.90 -21.03 -10.45
N VAL A 219 -8.62 -20.24 -9.41
CA VAL A 219 -9.63 -19.72 -8.48
C VAL A 219 -10.11 -18.36 -9.00
N MET A 220 -11.42 -18.10 -8.96
CA MET A 220 -11.99 -16.81 -9.33
C MET A 220 -11.41 -15.71 -8.43
N SER A 221 -11.09 -14.56 -9.03
CA SER A 221 -10.43 -13.44 -8.35
C SER A 221 -11.24 -12.14 -8.47
N ILE A 222 -11.26 -11.36 -7.38
CA ILE A 222 -11.84 -10.03 -7.33
C ILE A 222 -10.76 -9.05 -6.87
N GLY A 223 -10.55 -7.97 -7.62
CA GLY A 223 -9.72 -6.84 -7.22
C GLY A 223 -10.58 -5.70 -6.69
N PHE A 224 -10.37 -5.28 -5.44
CA PHE A 224 -11.10 -4.20 -4.80
C PHE A 224 -10.16 -3.06 -4.38
N GLY A 225 -10.32 -1.87 -4.96
CA GLY A 225 -9.49 -0.70 -4.61
C GLY A 225 -10.17 0.63 -4.90
N ASP A 226 -9.67 1.71 -4.29
CA ASP A 226 -10.22 3.06 -4.40
C ASP A 226 -9.29 4.04 -5.13
N SER A 227 -7.99 3.74 -5.19
CA SER A 227 -7.00 4.61 -5.82
C SER A 227 -6.77 4.25 -7.29
N VAL A 228 -6.36 5.22 -8.11
CA VAL A 228 -6.02 4.96 -9.54
C VAL A 228 -4.91 3.91 -9.66
N THR A 229 -3.95 3.93 -8.75
CA THR A 229 -2.86 2.94 -8.70
C THR A 229 -3.33 1.54 -8.34
N ASP A 230 -4.52 1.39 -7.77
CA ASP A 230 -5.07 0.06 -7.45
C ASP A 230 -5.68 -0.61 -8.70
N LEU A 231 -5.98 0.17 -9.75
CA LEU A 231 -6.46 -0.38 -11.02
C LEU A 231 -5.44 -1.34 -11.65
N ASP A 232 -4.16 -1.14 -11.41
CA ASP A 232 -3.10 -2.03 -11.89
C ASP A 232 -3.28 -3.45 -11.32
N PHE A 233 -3.42 -3.61 -10.00
CA PHE A 233 -3.57 -4.93 -9.41
C PHE A 233 -4.99 -5.47 -9.57
N ALA A 234 -6.00 -4.59 -9.60
CA ALA A 234 -7.37 -5.02 -9.83
C ALA A 234 -7.55 -5.57 -11.25
N GLY A 235 -6.82 -5.03 -12.22
CA GLY A 235 -6.78 -5.52 -13.61
C GLY A 235 -6.16 -6.91 -13.78
N GLU A 236 -5.44 -7.42 -12.78
CA GLU A 236 -4.95 -8.82 -12.77
C GLU A 236 -6.04 -9.83 -12.37
N CYS A 237 -7.19 -9.35 -11.87
CA CYS A 237 -8.28 -10.18 -11.37
C CYS A 237 -9.40 -10.37 -12.42
N ASP A 238 -10.25 -11.38 -12.22
CA ASP A 238 -11.39 -11.66 -13.11
C ASP A 238 -12.48 -10.58 -13.03
N TYR A 239 -12.65 -9.97 -11.85
CA TYR A 239 -13.62 -8.91 -11.60
C TYR A 239 -13.01 -7.76 -10.82
N VAL A 240 -13.45 -6.54 -11.12
CA VAL A 240 -13.05 -5.33 -10.41
C VAL A 240 -14.23 -4.77 -9.60
N LEU A 241 -13.96 -4.46 -8.34
CA LEU A 241 -14.84 -3.73 -7.44
C LEU A 241 -14.15 -2.41 -7.06
N MET A 242 -14.92 -1.33 -6.93
CA MET A 242 -14.42 -0.06 -6.40
C MET A 242 -15.54 0.70 -5.70
N PRO A 243 -15.23 1.55 -4.70
CA PRO A 243 -16.23 2.44 -4.15
C PRO A 243 -16.70 3.43 -5.23
N SER A 244 -18.00 3.71 -5.30
CA SER A 244 -18.55 4.64 -6.30
C SER A 244 -18.14 6.11 -6.09
N VAL A 245 -17.59 6.44 -4.92
CA VAL A 245 -17.01 7.74 -4.60
C VAL A 245 -15.53 7.53 -4.27
N SER A 246 -14.75 7.14 -5.28
CA SER A 246 -13.32 6.86 -5.18
C SER A 246 -12.54 7.55 -6.29
N GLN A 247 -11.22 7.65 -6.13
CA GLN A 247 -10.34 8.19 -7.16
C GLN A 247 -10.38 7.31 -8.42
N ALA A 248 -10.38 5.98 -8.23
CA ALA A 248 -10.47 4.98 -9.30
C ALA A 248 -11.77 5.14 -10.12
N PHE A 249 -12.93 5.20 -9.45
CA PHE A 249 -14.21 5.34 -10.14
C PHE A 249 -14.31 6.68 -10.87
N ALA A 250 -13.91 7.78 -10.24
CA ALA A 250 -13.90 9.09 -10.86
C ALA A 250 -13.01 9.13 -12.11
N HIS A 251 -11.85 8.47 -12.07
CA HIS A 251 -10.93 8.37 -13.22
C HIS A 251 -11.57 7.65 -14.41
N LEU A 252 -12.35 6.58 -14.17
CA LEU A 252 -13.04 5.84 -15.25
C LEU A 252 -14.20 6.63 -15.88
N THR A 253 -14.91 7.44 -15.09
CA THR A 253 -16.07 8.22 -15.57
C THR A 253 -15.72 9.60 -16.12
N ALA A 254 -14.48 10.04 -15.95
CA ALA A 254 -13.99 11.31 -16.47
C ALA A 254 -13.48 11.21 -17.93
N ALA A 255 -13.37 9.99 -18.47
CA ALA A 255 -13.09 9.68 -19.86
C ALA A 255 -14.38 9.56 -20.68
#